data_AF-A0A2G2KVA7-F1
#
_entry.id   AF-A0A2G2KVA7-F1
#
_cell.length_a   1.000
_cell.length_b   1.000
_cell.length_c   1.000
_cell.angle_alpha   90.00
_cell.angle_beta   90.00
_cell.angle_gamma   90.00
#
_symmetry.space_group_name_H-M   'P 1'
#
loop_
_entity.id
_entity.type
_entity.pdbx_description
1 polymer ?
#
loop_
_entity_poly.entity_id
_entity_poly.type
_entity_poly.pdbx_seq_one_letter_code
_entity_poly.pdbx_strand_id
1 'polypeptide(L)' 'MKHYIKKSRLIILLTVILTVSGCASMGVDPWDRDLLAKSSMAINSSPLDQSIDDHIYFSKEAASGGRSFAGGGCGCN' A
#
# COMPACT_ATOMS: atom_id res chain seq x y z
N MET A 1 -15.21 43.87 -3.11
CA MET A 1 -15.17 42.56 -3.82
C MET A 1 -13.94 41.71 -3.49
N LYS A 2 -12.70 42.22 -3.58
CA LYS A 2 -11.46 41.45 -3.28
C LYS A 2 -11.41 40.82 -1.86
N HIS A 3 -12.00 41.49 -0.86
CA HIS A 3 -12.03 40.97 0.53
C HIS A 3 -12.95 39.75 0.70
N TYR A 4 -14.03 39.67 -0.09
CA TYR A 4 -14.93 38.50 -0.08
C TYR A 4 -14.28 37.28 -0.74
N ILE A 5 -13.46 37.50 -1.77
CA ILE A 5 -12.68 36.44 -2.44
C ILE A 5 -11.61 35.86 -1.50
N LYS A 6 -10.94 36.68 -0.69
CA LYS A 6 -9.98 36.20 0.33
C LYS A 6 -10.66 35.35 1.41
N LYS A 7 -11.84 35.77 1.88
CA LYS A 7 -12.64 35.01 2.87
C LYS A 7 -13.13 33.67 2.29
N SER A 8 -13.59 33.66 1.04
CA SER A 8 -14.01 32.44 0.34
C SER A 8 -12.84 31.44 0.18
N ARG A 9 -11.63 31.91 -0.16
CA ARG A 9 -10.44 31.04 -0.21
C ARG A 9 -10.09 30.43 1.15
N LEU A 10 -10.22 31.19 2.24
CA LEU A 10 -9.96 30.70 3.59
C LEU A 10 -10.96 29.60 3.98
N ILE A 11 -12.24 29.77 3.64
CA ILE A 11 -13.28 28.77 3.89
C ILE A 11 -13.00 27.49 3.11
N ILE A 12 -12.61 27.59 1.84
CA ILE A 12 -12.27 26.43 1.00
C ILE A 12 -11.05 25.67 1.57
N LEU A 13 -10.02 26.39 2.04
CA LEU A 13 -8.86 25.74 2.65
C LEU A 13 -9.24 25.01 3.94
N LEU A 14 -10.09 25.60 4.77
CA LEU A 14 -10.54 24.98 6.01
C LEU A 14 -11.38 23.72 5.76
N THR A 15 -12.27 23.75 4.76
CA THR A 15 -13.08 22.57 4.40
C THR A 15 -12.23 21.43 3.83
N VAL A 16 -11.18 21.73 3.05
CA VAL A 16 -10.24 20.72 2.55
C VAL A 16 -9.46 20.06 3.68
N ILE A 17 -9.01 20.84 4.68
CA ILE A 17 -8.28 20.27 5.82
C ILE A 17 -9.19 19.33 6.64
N LEU A 18 -10.45 19.69 6.81
CA LEU A 18 -11.44 18.88 7.54
C LEU A 18 -11.83 17.58 6.83
N THR A 19 -11.72 17.49 5.50
CA THR A 19 -12.05 16.26 4.75
C THR A 19 -10.87 15.31 4.58
N VAL A 20 -9.64 15.77 4.78
CA VAL A 20 -8.42 14.94 4.70
C VAL A 20 -8.11 14.26 6.05
N SER A 21 -8.82 14.59 7.14
CA SER A 21 -8.71 13.84 8.39
C SER A 21 -9.28 12.42 8.19
N GLY A 22 -8.40 11.45 7.97
CA GLY A 22 -8.76 10.04 7.95
C GLY A 22 -9.05 9.49 9.34
N CYS A 23 -9.71 8.33 9.39
CA CYS A 23 -10.14 7.66 10.60
C CYS A 23 -8.98 6.90 11.28
N ALA A 24 -7.91 7.61 11.65
CA ALA A 24 -6.75 7.00 12.33
C ALA A 24 -7.06 6.55 13.77
N SER A 25 -8.14 7.07 14.38
CA SER A 25 -8.57 6.78 15.76
C SER A 25 -9.69 5.74 15.86
N MET A 26 -10.14 5.15 14.74
CA MET A 26 -11.24 4.18 14.73
C MET A 26 -10.76 2.72 14.74
N GLY A 27 -9.63 2.43 15.37
CA GLY A 27 -9.01 1.12 15.28
C GLY A 27 -8.18 0.71 16.49
N VAL A 28 -7.64 -0.50 16.38
CA VAL A 28 -6.73 -1.15 17.31
C VAL A 28 -5.43 -0.33 17.43
N ASP A 29 -4.97 -0.11 18.66
CA ASP A 29 -3.74 0.63 18.91
C ASP A 29 -2.54 -0.05 18.22
N PRO A 30 -1.51 0.70 17.78
CA PRO A 30 -0.38 0.12 17.05
C PRO A 30 0.31 -1.05 17.76
N TRP A 31 0.37 -1.03 19.10
CA TRP A 31 0.96 -2.09 19.93
C TRP A 31 0.09 -3.35 20.06
N ASP A 32 -1.23 -3.23 19.87
CA ASP A 32 -2.14 -4.38 19.89
C ASP A 32 -2.08 -5.18 18.57
N ARG A 33 -1.46 -4.64 17.52
CA ARG A 33 -1.26 -5.36 16.26
C ARG A 33 -0.35 -6.56 16.40
N ASP A 34 0.58 -6.57 17.35
CA ASP A 34 1.42 -7.74 17.64
C ASP A 34 0.58 -8.88 18.25
N LEU A 35 -0.31 -8.53 19.17
CA LEU A 35 -1.17 -9.50 19.87
C LEU A 35 -2.29 -10.07 18.99
N LEU A 36 -2.79 -9.30 18.04
CA LEU A 36 -3.86 -9.72 17.12
C LEU A 36 -3.33 -10.30 15.79
N ALA A 37 -2.03 -10.21 15.52
CA ALA A 37 -1.43 -10.79 14.33
C ALA A 37 -1.49 -12.32 14.40
N LYS A 38 -2.23 -12.92 13.46
CA LYS A 38 -2.23 -14.37 13.26
C LYS A 38 -1.11 -14.74 12.28
N SER A 39 -0.53 -15.94 12.42
CA SER A 39 0.45 -16.45 11.47
C SER A 39 -0.06 -16.47 10.01
N SER A 40 -1.38 -16.59 9.81
CA SER A 40 -2.01 -16.52 8.49
C SER A 40 -1.98 -15.13 7.84
N MET A 41 -1.75 -14.07 8.60
CA MET A 41 -1.67 -12.68 8.11
C MET A 41 -0.27 -12.31 7.61
N ALA A 42 0.71 -13.21 7.75
CA ALA A 42 2.04 -13.01 7.18
C ALA A 42 1.94 -12.89 5.65
N ILE A 43 2.76 -12.01 5.06
CA ILE A 43 2.85 -11.79 3.60
C ILE A 43 3.08 -13.11 2.85
N ASN A 44 3.74 -14.06 3.51
CA ASN A 44 4.13 -15.36 3.00
C ASN A 44 3.50 -16.52 3.80
N SER A 45 2.28 -16.35 4.31
CA SER A 45 1.64 -17.35 5.17
C SER A 45 1.37 -18.70 4.50
N SER A 46 1.25 -18.70 3.17
CA SER A 46 1.03 -19.91 2.35
C SER A 46 2.15 -20.08 1.32
N PRO A 47 3.07 -21.05 1.49
CA PRO A 47 4.18 -21.25 0.55
C PRO A 47 3.71 -21.71 -0.84
N LEU A 48 2.58 -22.41 -0.91
CA LEU A 48 2.00 -22.85 -2.18
C LEU A 48 1.48 -21.67 -3.00
N ASP A 49 0.72 -20.76 -2.37
CA ASP A 49 0.17 -19.60 -3.06
C ASP A 49 1.30 -18.69 -3.57
N GLN A 50 2.34 -18.49 -2.76
CA GLN A 50 3.52 -17.74 -3.17
C GLN A 50 4.24 -18.38 -4.36
N SER A 51 4.44 -19.70 -4.34
CA SER A 51 5.07 -20.41 -5.45
C SER A 51 4.27 -20.23 -6.73
N ILE A 52 2.94 -20.31 -6.67
CA ILE A 52 2.07 -20.09 -7.82
C ILE A 52 2.15 -18.64 -8.32
N ASP A 53 2.09 -17.66 -7.41
CA ASP A 53 2.20 -16.24 -7.75
C ASP A 53 3.56 -15.94 -8.42
N ASP A 54 4.64 -16.50 -7.90
CA ASP A 54 5.97 -16.39 -8.49
C ASP A 54 6.03 -17.05 -9.87
N HIS A 55 5.46 -18.24 -10.03
CA HIS A 55 5.38 -18.91 -11.34
C HIS A 55 4.62 -18.06 -12.36
N ILE A 56 3.50 -17.45 -11.98
CA ILE A 56 2.72 -16.55 -12.86
C ILE A 56 3.52 -15.29 -13.17
N TYR A 57 4.14 -14.68 -12.17
CA TYR A 57 4.89 -13.44 -12.31
C TYR A 57 6.11 -13.63 -13.21
N PHE A 58 6.90 -14.70 -13.03
CA PHE A 58 8.01 -15.02 -13.93
C PHE A 58 7.53 -15.39 -15.34
N SER A 59 6.39 -16.06 -15.48
CA SER A 59 5.85 -16.39 -16.81
C SER A 59 5.40 -15.16 -17.60
N LYS A 60 4.98 -14.09 -16.93
CA LYS A 60 4.44 -12.88 -17.57
C LYS A 60 5.46 -11.74 -17.65
N GLU A 61 6.21 -11.52 -16.59
CA GLU A 61 6.93 -10.27 -16.35
C GLU A 61 8.44 -10.46 -16.09
N ALA A 62 9.00 -11.68 -16.22
CA ALA A 62 10.42 -11.95 -15.95
C ALA A 62 11.39 -11.07 -16.75
N ALA A 63 10.98 -10.56 -17.91
CA ALA A 63 11.77 -9.65 -18.73
C ALA A 63 12.03 -8.30 -18.05
N SER A 64 11.08 -7.80 -17.24
CA SER A 64 11.19 -6.53 -16.49
C SER A 64 12.01 -6.64 -15.21
N GLY A 65 12.37 -7.87 -14.88
CA GLY A 65 13.02 -8.23 -13.65
C GLY A 65 12.08 -8.73 -12.57
N GLY A 66 12.62 -9.58 -11.71
CA GLY A 66 11.86 -10.39 -10.77
C GLY A 66 12.32 -10.23 -9.33
N ARG A 67 11.57 -10.80 -8.38
CA ARG A 67 11.82 -10.71 -6.93
C ARG A 67 13.06 -11.47 -6.44
N SER A 68 13.83 -12.09 -7.33
CA SER A 68 15.03 -12.85 -7.04
C SER A 68 16.26 -12.23 -7.69
N PHE A 69 17.46 -12.61 -7.23
CA PHE A 69 18.74 -12.03 -7.66
C PHE A 69 19.03 -12.12 -9.17
N ALA A 70 18.34 -13.02 -9.89
CA ALA A 70 18.37 -13.18 -11.35
C ALA A 70 17.16 -12.51 -12.04
N GLY A 71 16.54 -11.56 -11.36
CA GLY A 71 15.36 -10.86 -11.82
C GLY A 71 15.70 -9.77 -12.82
N GLY A 72 16.08 -10.14 -14.05
CA GLY A 72 16.17 -9.20 -15.17
C GLY A 72 16.54 -9.87 -16.47
N GLY A 73 15.60 -9.98 -17.41
CA GLY A 73 15.87 -10.06 -18.85
C GLY A 73 16.54 -11.35 -19.37
N CYS A 74 15.98 -11.88 -20.47
CA CYS A 74 16.44 -13.03 -21.27
C CYS A 74 16.62 -14.41 -20.62
N GLY A 75 16.52 -14.55 -19.29
CA GLY A 75 16.39 -15.85 -18.63
C GLY A 75 17.60 -16.78 -18.73
N CYS A 76 18.81 -16.23 -18.92
CA CYS A 76 20.04 -17.01 -18.84
C CYS A 76 20.56 -17.00 -17.39
N ASN A 77 20.60 -18.19 -16.80
CA ASN A 77 21.10 -18.51 -15.46
C ASN A 77 22.60 -18.25 -15.33
#